data_AF-A0A954H7W3-F1
#
_entry.id   AF-A0A954H7W3-F1
#
_cell.length_a   1.000
_cell.length_b   1.000
_cell.length_c   1.000
_cell.angle_alpha   90.00
_cell.angle_beta   90.00
_cell.angle_gamma   90.00
#
_symmetry.space_group_name_H-M   'P 1'
#
loop_
_entity.id
_entity.type
_entity.pdbx_description
1 polymer ?
#
loop_
_entity_poly.entity_id
_entity_poly.type
_entity_poly.pdbx_seq_one_letter_code
_entity_poly.pdbx_strand_id
1 'polypeptide(L)' 'MATVKKLDPVQPDELYPLQTFMELTGLGTRALRTMRRAGLKVRRVGGRGFILGRDFIEHLDEIGEADQEGN' A
#
# COMPACT_ATOMS: atom_id res chain seq x y z
N MET A 1 20.80 4.96 -17.43
CA MET A 1 19.33 4.97 -17.50
C MET A 1 18.82 4.12 -16.35
N ALA A 2 18.07 4.70 -15.41
CA ALA A 2 17.50 3.93 -14.30
C ALA A 2 16.36 3.05 -14.83
N THR A 3 16.45 1.74 -14.61
CA THR A 3 15.42 0.77 -14.99
C THR A 3 14.18 1.01 -14.13
N VAL A 4 13.08 1.44 -14.74
CA VAL A 4 11.79 1.55 -14.07
C VAL A 4 11.27 0.13 -13.84
N LYS A 5 11.29 -0.34 -12.59
CA LYS A 5 10.69 -1.63 -12.22
C LYS A 5 9.19 -1.52 -12.50
N LYS A 6 8.68 -2.33 -13.44
CA LYS A 6 7.24 -2.42 -13.71
C LYS A 6 6.58 -2.94 -12.43
N LEU A 7 5.67 -2.15 -11.87
CA LEU A 7 4.85 -2.56 -10.75
C LEU A 7 3.73 -3.44 -11.31
N ASP A 8 3.56 -4.62 -10.71
CA ASP A 8 2.40 -5.43 -11.02
C ASP A 8 1.15 -4.74 -10.44
N PRO A 9 0.01 -4.77 -11.16
CA PRO A 9 -1.20 -4.11 -10.71
C PRO A 9 -1.71 -4.76 -9.42
N VAL A 10 -1.97 -3.93 -8.41
CA VAL A 10 -2.63 -4.35 -7.17
C VAL A 10 -4.08 -4.71 -7.49
N GLN A 11 -4.48 -5.95 -7.22
CA GLN A 11 -5.84 -6.41 -7.44
C GLN A 11 -6.72 -6.03 -6.24
N PRO A 12 -7.86 -5.35 -6.42
CA PRO A 12 -8.69 -4.85 -5.31
C PRO A 12 -9.17 -5.95 -4.36
N ASP A 13 -9.55 -7.11 -4.89
CA ASP A 13 -10.19 -8.18 -4.13
C ASP A 13 -9.20 -9.26 -3.64
N GLU A 14 -7.90 -9.00 -3.79
CA GLU A 14 -6.83 -9.91 -3.36
C GLU A 14 -6.21 -9.47 -2.03
N LEU A 15 -5.93 -10.45 -1.17
CA LEU A 15 -5.31 -10.25 0.13
C LEU A 15 -3.81 -10.57 0.07
N TYR A 16 -2.99 -9.55 0.32
CA TYR A 16 -1.54 -9.66 0.25
C TYR A 16 -0.91 -9.74 1.64
N PRO A 17 -0.02 -10.72 1.90
CA PRO A 17 0.89 -10.65 3.04
C PRO A 17 1.76 -9.40 2.96
N LEU A 18 2.08 -8.77 4.09
CA LEU A 18 2.87 -7.52 4.11
C LEU A 18 4.17 -7.63 3.31
N GLN A 19 4.88 -8.75 3.42
CA GLN A 19 6.14 -8.95 2.71
C GLN A 19 5.94 -8.93 1.19
N THR A 20 5.00 -9.75 0.69
CA THR A 20 4.65 -9.81 -0.74
C THR A 20 4.18 -8.45 -1.24
N PHE A 21 3.36 -7.74 -0.47
CA PHE A 21 2.87 -6.42 -0.82
C PHE A 21 4.01 -5.39 -0.98
N MET A 22 4.99 -5.41 -0.07
CA MET A 22 6.17 -4.53 -0.17
C MET A 22 7.04 -4.86 -1.39
N GLU A 23 7.21 -6.14 -1.71
CA GLU A 23 7.99 -6.57 -2.88
C GLU A 23 7.31 -6.18 -4.20
N LEU A 24 5.97 -6.30 -4.24
CA LEU A 24 5.11 -5.99 -5.38
C LEU A 24 5.04 -4.47 -5.64
N THR A 25 4.83 -3.69 -4.60
CA THR A 25 4.71 -2.22 -4.69
C THR A 25 6.06 -1.49 -4.67
N GLY A 26 7.13 -2.17 -4.25
CA GLY A 26 8.43 -1.55 -4.00
C GLY A 26 8.46 -0.65 -2.75
N LEU A 27 7.39 -0.62 -1.95
CA LEU A 27 7.32 0.21 -0.76
C LEU A 27 8.19 -0.36 0.37
N GLY A 28 9.02 0.50 0.95
CA GLY A 28 9.82 0.14 2.12
C GLY A 28 9.02 0.21 3.43
N THR A 29 9.58 -0.40 4.48
CA THR A 29 9.00 -0.44 5.84
C THR A 29 8.63 0.94 6.39
N ARG A 30 9.42 1.98 6.08
CA ARG A 30 9.14 3.35 6.52
C ARG A 30 7.86 3.90 5.88
N ALA A 31 7.68 3.71 4.57
CA ALA A 31 6.49 4.16 3.84
C ALA A 31 5.25 3.44 4.38
N LEU A 32 5.34 2.11 4.54
CA LEU A 32 4.26 1.31 5.10
C LEU A 32 3.88 1.75 6.52
N ARG A 33 4.87 2.08 7.36
CA ARG A 33 4.62 2.60 8.71
C ARG A 33 3.91 3.95 8.69
N THR A 34 4.25 4.84 7.74
CA THR A 34 3.57 6.13 7.56
C THR A 34 2.13 5.90 7.13
N MET A 35 1.88 5.09 6.10
CA MET A 35 0.54 4.77 5.61
C MET A 35 -0.35 4.17 6.71
N ARG A 36 0.20 3.24 7.51
CA ARG A 36 -0.52 2.67 8.66
C ARG A 36 -0.88 3.70 9.72
N ARG A 37 -0.04 4.72 9.94
CA ARG A 37 -0.37 5.84 10.85
C ARG A 37 -1.40 6.78 10.24
N ALA A 38 -1.43 6.88 8.91
CA ALA A 38 -2.39 7.66 8.14
C ALA A 38 -3.73 6.94 7.92
N GLY A 39 -3.91 5.70 8.42
CA GLY A 39 -5.20 5.01 8.40
C GLY A 39 -5.25 3.74 7.54
N LEU A 40 -4.17 3.37 6.84
CA LEU A 40 -4.15 2.14 6.03
C LEU A 40 -4.51 0.91 6.88
N LYS A 41 -5.59 0.22 6.48
CA LYS A 41 -6.10 -0.97 7.17
C LYS A 41 -5.17 -2.16 6.97
N VAL A 42 -4.69 -2.73 8.08
CA VAL A 42 -3.89 -3.96 8.09
C VAL A 42 -4.55 -4.99 8.97
N ARG A 43 -4.96 -6.11 8.37
CA ARG A 43 -5.54 -7.26 9.08
C ARG A 43 -4.42 -8.12 9.64
N ARG A 44 -4.56 -8.59 10.89
CA ARG A 44 -3.58 -9.48 11.52
C ARG A 44 -4.19 -10.84 11.79
N VAL A 45 -3.53 -11.91 11.33
CA VAL A 45 -3.92 -13.30 11.55
C VAL A 45 -2.66 -14.10 11.85
N GLY A 46 -2.64 -14.82 12.98
CA GLY A 46 -1.51 -15.71 13.34
C GLY A 46 -0.14 -14.99 13.42
N GLY A 47 -0.10 -13.74 13.88
CA GLY A 47 1.12 -12.93 13.95
C GLY A 47 1.59 -12.34 12.61
N ARG A 48 0.92 -12.65 11.51
CA ARG A 48 1.21 -12.07 10.18
C ARG A 48 0.24 -10.94 9.86
N GLY A 49 0.73 -9.94 9.13
CA GLY A 49 -0.08 -8.83 8.64
C GLY A 49 -0.46 -9.03 7.18
N PHE A 50 -1.67 -8.56 6.84
CA PHE A 50 -2.23 -8.64 5.50
C PHE A 50 -2.91 -7.33 5.12
N ILE A 51 -2.84 -6.98 3.84
CA ILE A 51 -3.48 -5.81 3.24
C ILE A 51 -4.41 -6.30 2.13
N LEU A 52 -5.66 -5.85 2.15
CA LEU A 52 -6.57 -6.05 1.03
C LEU A 52 -6.26 -4.98 -0.02
N GLY A 53 -6.13 -5.36 -1.29
CA GLY A 53 -5.76 -4.41 -2.35
C GLY A 53 -6.69 -3.20 -2.42
N ARG A 54 -8.00 -3.41 -2.22
CA ARG A 54 -9.01 -2.35 -2.16
C ARG A 54 -8.72 -1.31 -1.08
N ASP A 55 -8.35 -1.73 0.13
CA ASP A 55 -8.05 -0.78 1.21
C ASP A 55 -6.82 0.07 0.89
N PHE A 56 -5.87 -0.47 0.12
CA PHE A 56 -4.72 0.30 -0.33
C PHE A 56 -5.09 1.31 -1.40
N ILE A 57 -5.93 0.92 -2.36
CA ILE A 57 -6.43 1.82 -3.42
C ILE A 57 -7.24 2.96 -2.79
N GLU A 58 -8.21 2.62 -1.91
CA GLU A 58 -8.99 3.62 -1.16
C GLU A 58 -8.08 4.58 -0.39
N HIS A 59 -7.04 4.06 0.27
CA HIS A 59 -6.08 4.89 1.00
C HIS A 59 -5.26 5.83 0.08
N LEU A 60 -4.95 5.39 -1.14
CA LEU A 60 -4.26 6.25 -2.12
C LEU A 60 -5.18 7.34 -2.64
N ASP A 61 -6.45 7.05 -2.86
CA ASP A 61 -7.44 8.04 -3.28
C ASP A 61 -7.62 9.12 -2.19
N GLU A 62 -7.73 8.70 -0.92
CA GLU A 62 -7.84 9.60 0.23
C GLU A 62 -6.62 10.53 0.42
N ILE A 63 -5.41 10.02 0.18
CA ILE A 63 -4.18 10.84 0.28
C ILE A 63 -3.96 11.69 -0.99
N GLY A 64 -4.27 11.14 -2.16
CA GLY A 64 -4.08 11.82 -3.44
C GLY A 64 -4.93 13.08 -3.56
N GLU A 65 -6.12 13.09 -2.94
CA GLU A 65 -6.95 14.29 -2.82
C GLU A 65 -6.33 15.34 -1.89
N ALA A 66 -5.70 14.92 -0.79
CA ALA A 66 -5.08 15.83 0.18
C ALA A 66 -3.84 16.58 -0.36
N ASP A 67 -3.11 15.99 -1.32
CA ASP A 67 -1.96 16.66 -1.98
C ASP A 67 -2.41 17.57 -3.15
N GLN A 68 -3.61 17.37 -3.73
CA GLN A 68 -4.12 18.18 -4.84
C GLN A 68 -4.72 19.52 -4.41
N GLU A 69 -5.12 19.67 -3.14
CA GLU A 69 -5.72 20.90 -2.60
C GLU A 69 -4.70 21.92 -2.09
N GLY A 70 -3.40 21.66 -2.33
CA GLY A 70 -2.27 22.49 -1.91
C GLY A 70 -1.44 23.08 -3.06
N ASN A 71 -2.06 23.50 -4.18
CA ASN A 71 -1.39 24.25 -5.26
C ASN A 71 -2.14 25.54 -5.61
#